data_AF-A0A953X0F3-F1
#
_entry.id   AF-A0A953X0F3-F1
#
_cell.length_a   1.000
_cell.length_b   1.000
_cell.length_c   1.000
_cell.angle_alpha   90.00
_cell.angle_beta   90.00
_cell.angle_gamma   90.00
#
_symmetry.space_group_name_H-M   'P 1'
#
loop_
_entity.id
_entity.type
_entity.pdbx_description
1 polymer ?
#
loop_
_entity_poly.entity_id
_entity_poly.type
_entity_poly.pdbx_seq_one_letter_code
_entity_poly.pdbx_strand_id
1 'polypeptide(L)'
;MSPIERIAADWLTSPDTQAVMAALEAARPGGSRFVGGCVRNEIRGVPADDIDIATQLPPEAVMAAMQAAGIRALPTGIEHGTVTAIADGNPFEITTLRRDVETDGRRAVVA
;
A
#
# COMPACT_ATOMS: atom_id res chain seq x y z
N MET A 1 -18.05 4.66 20.47
CA MET A 1 -17.56 5.40 19.28
C MET A 1 -18.66 5.37 18.25
N SER A 2 -19.02 6.52 17.66
CA SER A 2 -19.92 6.55 16.51
C SER A 2 -19.21 5.92 15.29
N PRO A 3 -19.95 5.29 14.37
CA PRO A 3 -19.37 4.80 13.12
C PRO A 3 -18.70 5.93 12.36
N ILE A 4 -17.50 5.69 11.82
CA ILE A 4 -16.83 6.60 10.89
C ILE A 4 -17.18 6.14 9.48
N GLU A 5 -17.89 6.98 8.74
CA GLU A 5 -18.25 6.72 7.33
C GLU A 5 -17.09 7.07 6.37
N ARG A 6 -16.29 8.09 6.72
CA ARG A 6 -15.20 8.58 5.87
C ARG A 6 -14.08 9.16 6.72
N ILE A 7 -12.84 8.82 6.38
CA ILE A 7 -11.63 9.45 6.95
C ILE A 7 -11.22 10.67 6.14
N ALA A 8 -10.50 11.61 6.76
CA ALA A 8 -9.99 12.80 6.11
C ALA A 8 -8.57 13.08 6.61
N ALA A 9 -7.59 12.51 5.92
CA ALA A 9 -6.19 12.59 6.30
C ALA A 9 -5.36 13.43 5.32
N ASP A 10 -4.39 14.19 5.82
CA ASP A 10 -3.48 14.96 4.96
C ASP A 10 -2.70 14.04 4.01
N TRP A 11 -2.20 12.92 4.53
CA TRP A 11 -1.51 11.89 3.75
C TRP A 11 -2.41 11.26 2.67
N LEU A 12 -3.74 11.25 2.86
CA LEU A 12 -4.65 10.67 1.88
C LEU A 12 -4.74 11.55 0.64
N THR A 13 -4.65 12.87 0.81
CA THR A 13 -4.81 13.87 -0.26
C THR A 13 -3.50 14.42 -0.80
N SER A 14 -2.35 14.01 -0.25
CA SER A 14 -1.05 14.51 -0.68
C SER A 14 -0.72 14.11 -2.13
N PRO A 15 0.01 14.94 -2.90
CA PRO A 15 0.27 14.69 -4.30
C PRO A 15 1.01 13.38 -4.60
N ASP A 16 1.94 12.99 -3.72
CA ASP A 16 2.70 11.74 -3.79
C ASP A 16 1.81 10.51 -3.61
N THR A 17 0.95 10.52 -2.59
CA THR A 17 -0.06 9.46 -2.37
C THR A 17 -1.00 9.34 -3.56
N GLN A 18 -1.49 10.47 -4.07
CA GLN A 18 -2.37 10.49 -5.24
C GLN A 18 -1.67 9.95 -6.49
N ALA A 19 -0.38 10.25 -6.69
CA ALA A 19 0.39 9.72 -7.81
C ALA A 19 0.56 8.20 -7.74
N VAL A 20 0.90 7.67 -6.57
CA VAL A 20 1.04 6.21 -6.35
C VAL A 20 -0.29 5.50 -6.57
N MET A 21 -1.38 6.02 -6.00
CA MET A 21 -2.72 5.44 -6.18
C MET A 21 -3.20 5.53 -7.63
N ALA A 22 -2.95 6.64 -8.32
CA ALA A 22 -3.31 6.78 -9.73
C ALA A 22 -2.56 5.76 -10.61
N ALA A 23 -1.27 5.51 -10.34
CA ALA A 23 -0.49 4.51 -11.06
C ALA A 23 -1.05 3.09 -10.84
N LEU A 24 -1.41 2.75 -9.61
CA LEU A 24 -2.06 1.46 -9.29
C LEU A 24 -3.45 1.34 -9.91
N GLU A 25 -4.25 2.40 -9.87
CA GLU A 25 -5.60 2.45 -10.44
C GLU A 25 -5.56 2.30 -11.97
N ALA A 26 -4.59 2.92 -12.64
CA ALA A 26 -4.38 2.77 -14.07
C ALA A 26 -4.02 1.32 -14.47
N ALA A 27 -3.27 0.62 -13.61
CA ALA A 27 -2.92 -0.78 -13.84
C ALA A 27 -4.07 -1.76 -13.52
N ARG A 28 -4.85 -1.48 -12.47
CA ARG A 28 -6.04 -2.24 -12.11
C ARG A 28 -7.06 -1.38 -11.37
N PRO A 29 -8.12 -0.94 -12.05
CA PRO A 29 -9.15 -0.12 -11.42
C PRO A 29 -9.82 -0.79 -10.22
N GLY A 30 -9.92 -0.08 -9.10
CA GLY A 30 -10.47 -0.57 -7.83
C GLY A 30 -9.65 -1.68 -7.16
N GLY A 31 -8.43 -1.93 -7.65
CA GLY A 31 -7.59 -3.05 -7.22
C GLY A 31 -6.75 -2.79 -5.97
N SER A 32 -6.67 -1.54 -5.49
CA SER A 32 -5.77 -1.12 -4.41
C SER A 32 -6.48 -0.32 -3.34
N ARG A 33 -6.07 -0.48 -2.07
CA ARG A 33 -6.66 0.18 -0.90
C ARG A 33 -5.60 0.47 0.16
N PHE A 34 -5.76 1.57 0.89
CA PHE A 34 -5.02 1.80 2.13
C PHE A 34 -5.45 0.80 3.21
N VAL A 35 -4.49 0.31 3.98
CA VAL A 35 -4.71 -0.70 5.04
C VAL A 35 -3.86 -0.39 6.26
N GLY A 36 -3.99 -1.18 7.32
CA GLY A 36 -3.01 -1.19 8.40
C GLY A 36 -3.01 0.06 9.28
N GLY A 37 -1.80 0.49 9.63
CA GLY A 37 -1.53 1.52 10.64
C GLY A 37 -2.11 2.88 10.28
N CYS A 38 -1.93 3.33 9.03
CA CYS A 38 -2.40 4.65 8.58
C CYS A 38 -3.90 4.84 8.75
N VAL A 39 -4.71 3.83 8.38
CA VAL A 39 -6.17 3.87 8.53
C VAL A 39 -6.58 3.89 10.00
N ARG A 40 -5.99 3.00 10.82
CA ARG A 40 -6.27 2.94 12.26
C ARG A 40 -5.90 4.25 12.96
N ASN A 41 -4.72 4.80 12.66
CA ASN A 41 -4.19 5.99 13.32
C ASN A 41 -5.05 7.20 12.99
N GLU A 42 -5.48 7.32 11.73
CA GLU A 42 -6.42 8.36 11.29
C GLU A 42 -7.75 8.28 12.06
N ILE A 43 -8.35 7.08 12.17
CA ILE A 43 -9.57 6.85 12.97
C ILE A 43 -9.38 7.25 14.44
N ARG A 44 -8.16 7.15 14.98
CA ARG A 44 -7.82 7.49 16.36
C ARG A 44 -7.38 8.94 16.55
N GLY A 45 -7.24 9.72 15.48
CA GLY A 45 -6.71 11.08 15.53
C GLY A 45 -5.25 11.14 16.00
N VAL A 46 -4.44 10.14 15.65
CA VAL A 46 -2.99 10.14 15.90
C VAL A 46 -2.23 10.11 14.57
N PRO A 47 -0.98 10.63 14.51
CA PRO A 47 -0.19 10.62 13.28
C PRO A 47 -0.01 9.21 12.70
N ALA A 48 -0.03 9.09 11.38
CA ALA A 48 0.42 7.89 10.68
C ALA A 48 1.94 7.95 10.52
N ASP A 49 2.63 6.84 10.80
CA ASP A 49 4.09 6.74 10.65
C ASP A 49 4.48 6.27 9.24
N ASP A 50 3.65 5.40 8.67
CA ASP A 50 3.82 4.69 7.40
C ASP A 50 2.50 4.62 6.63
N ILE A 51 2.58 4.58 5.29
CA ILE A 51 1.42 4.43 4.40
C ILE A 51 1.47 3.07 3.71
N ASP A 52 0.60 2.17 4.19
CA ASP A 52 0.45 0.83 3.64
C ASP A 52 -0.67 0.75 2.61
N ILE A 53 -0.38 0.11 1.49
CA ILE A 53 -1.32 -0.14 0.40
C ILE A 53 -1.39 -1.65 0.15
N ALA A 54 -2.59 -2.22 0.25
CA ALA A 54 -2.87 -3.55 -0.23
C ALA A 54 -3.35 -3.49 -1.68
N THR A 55 -2.87 -4.39 -2.53
CA THR A 55 -3.28 -4.45 -3.95
C THR A 55 -3.57 -5.87 -4.43
N GLN A 56 -4.43 -5.99 -5.43
CA GLN A 56 -4.66 -7.25 -6.14
C GLN A 56 -3.68 -7.46 -7.32
N LEU A 57 -2.77 -6.51 -7.56
CA LEU A 57 -1.70 -6.66 -8.54
C LEU A 57 -0.59 -7.55 -7.96
N PRO A 58 0.01 -8.47 -8.74
CA PRO A 58 1.22 -9.15 -8.31
C PRO A 58 2.42 -8.19 -8.31
N PRO A 59 3.52 -8.49 -7.59
CA PRO A 59 4.63 -7.56 -7.38
C PRO A 59 5.26 -7.03 -8.67
N GLU A 60 5.39 -7.87 -9.71
CA GLU A 60 5.91 -7.48 -11.01
C GLU A 60 5.01 -6.44 -11.72
N ALA A 61 3.69 -6.55 -11.54
CA ALA A 61 2.75 -5.58 -12.10
C ALA A 61 2.77 -4.26 -11.31
N VAL A 62 3.01 -4.31 -10.00
CA VAL A 62 3.27 -3.10 -9.20
C VAL A 62 4.53 -2.40 -9.68
N MET A 63 5.64 -3.12 -9.85
CA MET A 63 6.88 -2.56 -10.38
C MET A 63 6.68 -1.92 -11.76
N ALA A 64 5.96 -2.58 -12.66
CA ALA A 64 5.64 -2.05 -13.98
C ALA A 64 4.75 -0.79 -13.93
N ALA A 65 3.74 -0.77 -13.04
CA ALA A 65 2.87 0.38 -12.84
C ALA A 65 3.66 1.60 -12.33
N MET A 66 4.54 1.40 -11.34
CA MET A 66 5.40 2.47 -10.83
C MET A 66 6.36 2.98 -11.90
N GLN A 67 6.98 2.08 -12.66
CA GLN A 67 7.86 2.45 -13.78
C GLN A 67 7.12 3.27 -14.85
N ALA A 68 5.90 2.86 -15.22
CA ALA A 68 5.08 3.59 -16.20
C ALA A 68 4.70 5.00 -15.72
N ALA A 69 4.57 5.19 -14.41
CA ALA A 69 4.29 6.48 -13.80
C ALA A 69 5.56 7.32 -13.51
N GLY A 70 6.75 6.82 -13.82
CA GLY A 70 8.02 7.49 -13.50
C GLY A 70 8.35 7.50 -11.99
N ILE A 71 7.73 6.62 -11.21
CA ILE A 71 7.93 6.48 -9.76
C ILE A 71 8.98 5.40 -9.52
N ARG A 72 9.97 5.70 -8.68
CA ARG A 72 11.01 4.73 -8.31
C ARG A 72 10.38 3.65 -7.42
N ALA A 73 10.61 2.38 -7.74
CA ALA A 73 10.16 1.23 -6.94
C ALA A 73 11.32 0.29 -6.56
N LEU A 74 11.25 -0.25 -5.36
CA LEU A 74 12.26 -1.13 -4.76
C LEU A 74 11.62 -2.47 -4.33
N PRO A 75 12.23 -3.63 -4.65
CA PRO A 75 11.69 -4.96 -4.30
C PRO A 75 12.03 -5.34 -2.85
N THR A 76 11.61 -4.52 -1.88
CA THR A 76 12.01 -4.58 -0.46
C THR A 76 11.53 -5.83 0.29
N GLY A 77 10.45 -6.47 -0.17
CA GLY A 77 9.90 -7.69 0.43
C GLY A 77 9.21 -8.59 -0.59
N ILE A 78 9.80 -8.72 -1.78
CA ILE A 78 9.14 -9.33 -2.95
C ILE A 78 8.70 -10.78 -2.72
N GLU A 79 9.46 -11.56 -1.93
CA GLU A 79 9.10 -12.93 -1.53
C GLU A 79 7.80 -13.00 -0.73
N HIS A 80 7.43 -11.89 -0.08
CA HIS A 80 6.18 -11.74 0.67
C HIS A 80 5.15 -10.88 -0.07
N GLY A 81 5.43 -10.50 -1.32
CA GLY A 81 4.54 -9.73 -2.17
C GLY A 81 4.64 -8.20 -1.98
N THR A 82 5.69 -7.70 -1.32
CA THR A 82 5.84 -6.27 -1.00
C THR A 82 6.86 -5.57 -1.91
N VAL A 83 6.45 -4.42 -2.42
CA VAL A 83 7.25 -3.46 -3.19
C VAL A 83 7.14 -2.10 -2.51
N THR A 84 8.25 -1.39 -2.34
CA THR A 84 8.25 -0.01 -1.83
C THR A 84 8.36 0.97 -2.99
N ALA A 85 7.37 1.84 -3.16
CA ALA A 85 7.44 2.99 -4.07
C ALA A 85 8.00 4.21 -3.32
N ILE A 86 8.82 5.02 -3.99
CA ILE A 86 9.35 6.28 -3.46
C ILE A 86 8.79 7.42 -4.32
N ALA A 87 7.86 8.17 -3.75
CA ALA A 87 7.24 9.34 -4.38
C ALA A 87 7.51 10.58 -3.53
N ASP A 88 8.08 11.62 -4.15
CA ASP A 88 8.52 12.86 -3.47
C ASP A 88 9.39 12.64 -2.21
N GLY A 89 10.21 11.58 -2.22
CA GLY A 89 11.06 11.20 -1.09
C GLY A 89 10.34 10.40 0.02
N ASN A 90 9.03 10.23 -0.06
CA ASN A 90 8.25 9.45 0.89
C ASN A 90 8.09 7.99 0.44
N PRO A 91 8.26 7.02 1.34
CA PRO A 91 8.06 5.61 1.05
C PRO A 91 6.58 5.20 1.14
N PHE A 92 6.15 4.34 0.23
CA PHE A 92 4.83 3.70 0.21
C PHE A 92 5.01 2.19 0.11
N GLU A 93 4.53 1.44 1.09
CA GLU A 93 4.61 -0.02 1.07
C GLU A 93 3.39 -0.60 0.35
N ILE A 94 3.62 -1.21 -0.81
CA ILE A 94 2.57 -1.79 -1.65
C ILE A 94 2.70 -3.31 -1.56
N THR A 95 1.71 -3.97 -0.95
CA THR A 95 1.73 -5.41 -0.70
C THR A 95 0.57 -6.09 -1.44
N THR A 96 0.91 -7.14 -2.19
CA THR A 96 -0.08 -8.00 -2.85
C THR A 96 -0.95 -8.69 -1.79
N LEU A 97 -2.27 -8.68 -1.97
CA LEU A 97 -3.19 -9.45 -1.13
C LEU A 97 -2.77 -10.91 -1.15
N ARG A 98 -2.58 -11.46 0.04
CA ARG A 98 -2.12 -12.83 0.25
C ARG A 98 -2.93 -13.47 1.35
N ARG A 99 -2.88 -14.80 1.40
CA ARG A 99 -3.36 -15.56 2.54
C ARG A 99 -2.24 -16.42 3.10
N ASP A 100 -2.16 -16.48 4.42
CA ASP A 100 -1.27 -17.42 5.07
C ASP A 100 -1.84 -18.84 4.94
N VAL A 101 -0.99 -19.80 4.59
CA VAL A 101 -1.33 -21.21 4.39
C VAL A 101 -0.86 -22.07 5.56
N GLU A 102 0.38 -21.82 6.01
CA GLU A 102 0.96 -22.47 7.17
C GLU A 102 1.67 -21.42 8.02
N THR A 103 1.66 -21.60 9.33
CA THR A 103 2.34 -20.70 10.26
C THR A 103 3.03 -21.48 11.38
N ASP A 104 4.22 -21.04 11.77
CA ASP A 104 4.93 -21.51 12.96
C ASP A 104 4.87 -20.49 14.12
N GLY A 105 4.01 -19.48 13.98
CA GLY A 105 3.87 -18.34 14.88
C GLY A 105 4.62 -17.09 14.40
N ARG A 106 5.91 -17.20 14.05
CA ARG A 106 6.71 -16.03 13.58
C ARG A 106 6.80 -15.93 12.07
N ARG A 107 6.63 -17.03 11.35
CA ARG A 107 6.71 -17.10 9.89
C ARG A 107 5.43 -17.67 9.33
N ALA A 108 5.09 -17.23 8.12
CA ALA A 108 3.98 -17.76 7.35
C ALA A 108 4.44 -18.16 5.95
N VAL A 109 3.92 -19.29 5.47
CA VAL A 109 3.90 -19.63 4.04
C VAL A 109 2.71 -18.94 3.41
N VAL A 110 2.91 -18.23 2.30
CA VAL A 110 1.89 -17.38 1.67
C VAL A 110 1.42 -17.96 0.33
N ALA A 111 0.15 -17.77 0.00
CA ALA A 111 -0.47 -18.11 -1.28
C ALA A 111 -1.35 -16.99 -1.83
#